data_AF-A0A816HU86-F1
#
_entry.id   AF-A0A816HU86-F1
#
_cell.length_a   1.000
_cell.length_b   1.000
_cell.length_c   1.000
_cell.angle_alpha   90.00
_cell.angle_beta   90.00
_cell.angle_gamma   90.00
#
_symmetry.space_group_name_H-M   'P 1'
#
loop_
_entity.id
_entity.type
_entity.pdbx_description
1 polymer ?
#
loop_
_entity_poly.entity_id
_entity_poly.type
_entity_poly.pdbx_seq_one_letter_code
_entity_poly.pdbx_strand_id
1 'polypeptide(L)'
;MLAYSQLQQEEFQAEKYGYTAVRHQREVGTGYFDLVTLAITGKHFSIYLMKKISNIRPIADKILRDISSYVHNYKIQSSLAFDTARLCFLDTLGCGLEALKYPQCTRLIGPIVPGAT
;
A
#
# COMPACT_ATOMS: atom_id res chain seq x y z
N MET A 1 26.15 -9.06 -18.45
CA MET A 1 25.92 -10.44 -17.94
C MET A 1 27.10 -10.98 -17.15
N LEU A 2 28.36 -10.79 -17.58
CA LEU A 2 29.55 -11.27 -16.83
C LEU A 2 29.70 -10.66 -15.43
N ALA A 3 29.63 -9.33 -15.31
CA ALA A 3 29.79 -8.64 -14.01
C ALA A 3 28.71 -9.05 -12.98
N TYR A 4 27.46 -9.26 -13.42
CA TYR A 4 26.38 -9.71 -12.54
C TYR A 4 26.58 -11.16 -12.08
N SER A 5 27.02 -12.05 -12.99
CA SER A 5 27.31 -13.44 -12.64
C SER A 5 28.51 -13.56 -11.70
N GLN A 6 29.49 -12.69 -11.81
CA GLN A 6 30.63 -12.63 -10.89
C GLN A 6 30.18 -12.21 -9.49
N LEU A 7 29.42 -11.12 -9.39
CA LEU A 7 28.86 -10.65 -8.12
C LEU A 7 28.00 -11.74 -7.45
N GLN A 8 27.12 -12.40 -8.20
CA GLN A 8 26.30 -13.47 -7.67
C GLN A 8 27.13 -14.67 -7.17
N GLN A 9 28.24 -14.98 -7.84
CA GLN A 9 29.14 -16.04 -7.41
C GLN A 9 29.88 -15.67 -6.12
N GLU A 10 30.27 -14.40 -5.97
CA GLU A 10 30.85 -13.86 -4.74
C GLU A 10 29.85 -13.91 -3.58
N GLU A 11 28.58 -13.55 -3.82
CA GLU A 11 27.50 -13.66 -2.83
C GLU A 11 27.31 -15.12 -2.36
N PHE A 12 27.37 -16.10 -3.27
CA PHE A 12 27.31 -17.53 -2.90
C PHE A 12 28.50 -17.97 -2.04
N GLN A 13 29.72 -17.50 -2.35
CA GLN A 13 30.90 -17.82 -1.53
C GLN A 13 30.84 -17.16 -0.16
N ALA A 14 30.23 -15.97 -0.09
CA ALA A 14 30.04 -15.22 1.14
C ALA A 14 29.08 -15.92 2.14
N GLU A 15 28.22 -16.84 1.69
CA GLU A 15 27.34 -17.62 2.60
C GLU A 15 28.12 -18.37 3.67
N LYS A 16 29.34 -18.84 3.34
CA LYS A 16 30.24 -19.52 4.30
C LYS A 16 30.62 -18.60 5.48
N TYR A 17 30.62 -17.29 5.25
CA TYR A 17 30.93 -16.27 6.24
C TYR A 17 29.66 -15.68 6.88
N GLY A 18 28.49 -16.26 6.63
CA GLY A 18 27.21 -15.84 7.21
C GLY A 18 26.44 -14.81 6.40
N TYR A 19 26.82 -14.55 5.15
CA TYR A 19 26.05 -13.69 4.25
C TYR A 19 24.73 -14.38 3.84
N THR A 20 23.59 -13.71 4.02
CA THR A 20 22.26 -14.30 3.82
C THR A 20 21.47 -13.73 2.63
N ALA A 21 21.92 -12.60 2.08
CA ALA A 21 21.18 -11.85 1.08
C ALA A 21 21.15 -12.49 -0.32
N VAL A 22 21.91 -13.58 -0.54
CA VAL A 22 21.75 -14.48 -1.69
C VAL A 22 20.28 -14.87 -1.87
N ARG A 23 19.59 -15.13 -0.75
CA ARG A 23 18.16 -15.40 -0.71
C ARG A 23 17.41 -14.10 -0.47
N HIS A 24 17.51 -13.18 -1.42
CA HIS A 24 16.98 -11.82 -1.32
C HIS A 24 15.52 -11.76 -0.87
N GLN A 25 14.65 -12.67 -1.33
CA GLN A 25 13.24 -12.74 -0.88
C GLN A 25 13.13 -12.99 0.63
N ARG A 26 13.94 -13.91 1.18
CA ARG A 26 14.00 -14.19 2.62
C ARG A 26 14.56 -12.99 3.38
N GLU A 27 15.60 -12.35 2.85
CA GLU A 27 16.26 -11.19 3.47
C GLU A 27 15.30 -10.01 3.63
N VAL A 28 14.47 -9.74 2.63
CA VAL A 28 13.44 -8.68 2.69
C VAL A 28 12.18 -9.09 3.45
N GLY A 29 12.20 -10.23 4.14
CA GLY A 29 11.16 -10.63 5.08
C GLY A 29 9.87 -11.16 4.43
N THR A 30 9.88 -11.64 3.19
CA THR A 30 8.67 -12.24 2.58
C THR A 30 8.07 -13.35 3.45
N GLY A 31 8.90 -14.20 4.04
CA GLY A 31 8.44 -15.24 4.96
C GLY A 31 7.80 -14.72 6.26
N TYR A 32 8.16 -13.51 6.73
CA TYR A 32 7.50 -12.88 7.88
C TYR A 32 6.07 -12.46 7.50
N PHE A 33 5.90 -11.85 6.33
CA PHE A 33 4.57 -11.46 5.83
C PHE A 33 3.70 -12.68 5.50
N ASP A 34 4.29 -13.80 5.08
CA ASP A 34 3.58 -15.07 4.91
C ASP A 34 3.02 -15.60 6.26
N LEU A 35 3.81 -15.52 7.34
CA LEU A 35 3.36 -15.91 8.68
C LEU A 35 2.26 -14.99 9.22
N VAL A 36 2.38 -13.68 8.99
CA VAL A 36 1.33 -12.70 9.34
C VAL A 36 0.04 -13.01 8.60
N THR A 37 0.12 -13.29 7.30
CA THR A 37 -1.04 -13.66 6.48
C THR A 37 -1.68 -14.95 6.97
N LEU A 38 -0.88 -15.96 7.32
CA LEU A 38 -1.36 -17.23 7.86
C LEU A 38 -2.04 -17.06 9.23
N ALA A 39 -1.52 -16.17 10.08
CA ALA A 39 -2.12 -15.85 11.38
C ALA A 39 -3.46 -15.13 11.22
N ILE A 40 -3.58 -14.19 10.27
CA ILE A 40 -4.82 -13.44 10.00
C ILE A 40 -5.90 -14.34 9.39
N THR A 41 -5.51 -15.29 8.52
CA THR A 41 -6.45 -16.10 7.74
C THR A 41 -6.88 -17.41 8.41
N GLY A 42 -6.34 -17.76 9.59
CA GLY A 42 -6.91 -18.78 10.46
C GLY A 42 -6.98 -20.21 9.91
N LYS A 43 -6.07 -20.59 8.99
CA LYS A 43 -6.00 -21.89 8.26
C LYS A 43 -7.19 -22.20 7.35
N HIS A 44 -7.07 -21.83 6.07
CA HIS A 44 -7.75 -22.52 4.95
C HIS A 44 -6.99 -22.43 3.61
N PHE A 45 -5.64 -22.42 3.59
CA PHE A 45 -4.89 -22.56 2.33
C PHE A 45 -4.37 -23.99 2.14
N SER A 46 -5.19 -24.77 1.45
CA SER A 46 -4.95 -26.16 1.04
C SER A 46 -3.70 -26.27 0.15
N ILE A 47 -2.65 -26.95 0.64
CA ILE A 47 -1.65 -27.81 -0.06
C ILE A 47 -0.93 -27.25 -1.32
N TYR A 48 -1.13 -26.00 -1.74
CA TYR A 48 -0.58 -25.45 -3.00
C TYR A 48 0.70 -24.62 -2.84
N LEU A 49 1.10 -24.25 -1.61
CA LEU A 49 2.16 -23.26 -1.36
C LEU A 49 3.57 -23.82 -1.16
N MET A 50 3.80 -25.12 -1.35
CA MET A 50 5.16 -25.65 -1.55
C MET A 50 5.59 -25.59 -3.03
N LYS A 51 4.75 -25.04 -3.92
CA LYS A 51 4.97 -25.01 -5.36
C LYS A 51 5.21 -23.58 -5.85
N LYS A 52 6.50 -23.28 -6.07
CA LYS A 52 7.05 -22.12 -6.81
C LYS A 52 6.77 -20.74 -6.21
N ILE A 53 7.83 -20.12 -5.69
CA ILE A 53 8.01 -18.66 -5.72
C ILE A 53 8.04 -18.25 -7.21
N SER A 54 6.88 -17.90 -7.77
CA SER A 54 6.80 -17.29 -9.10
C SER A 54 6.93 -15.78 -8.97
N ASN A 55 7.85 -15.15 -9.71
CA ASN A 55 8.01 -13.69 -9.79
C ASN A 55 6.87 -12.99 -10.57
N ILE A 56 5.68 -13.58 -10.56
CA ILE A 56 4.49 -13.09 -11.24
C ILE A 56 3.72 -12.26 -10.23
N ARG A 57 3.49 -10.98 -10.55
CA ARG A 57 2.69 -10.11 -9.69
C ARG A 57 1.31 -10.73 -9.49
N PRO A 58 0.89 -11.01 -8.25
CA PRO A 58 -0.44 -11.54 -8.00
C PRO A 58 -1.50 -10.53 -8.43
N ILE A 59 -2.68 -11.04 -8.77
CA ILE A 59 -3.84 -10.21 -9.06
C ILE A 59 -4.24 -9.48 -7.76
N ALA A 60 -4.66 -8.23 -7.89
CA ALA A 60 -5.13 -7.45 -6.74
C ALA A 60 -6.33 -8.14 -6.05
N ASP A 61 -6.38 -8.00 -4.72
CA ASP A 61 -7.44 -8.58 -3.91
C ASP A 61 -8.83 -8.17 -4.41
N LYS A 62 -9.78 -9.07 -4.22
CA LYS A 62 -11.16 -8.87 -4.69
C LYS A 62 -11.75 -7.55 -4.19
N ILE A 63 -11.53 -7.20 -2.92
CA ILE A 63 -12.05 -5.96 -2.32
C ILE A 63 -11.54 -4.72 -3.07
N LEU A 64 -10.25 -4.68 -3.40
CA LEU A 64 -9.67 -3.56 -4.14
C LEU A 64 -10.22 -3.44 -5.56
N ARG A 65 -10.44 -4.59 -6.22
CA ARG A 65 -11.05 -4.63 -7.56
C ARG A 65 -12.52 -4.23 -7.52
N ASP A 66 -13.26 -4.62 -6.49
CA ASP A 66 -14.67 -4.27 -6.33
C ASP A 66 -14.82 -2.75 -6.12
N ILE A 67 -14.00 -2.14 -5.25
CA ILE A 67 -13.97 -0.69 -5.03
C ILE A 67 -13.61 0.03 -6.32
N SER A 68 -12.54 -0.40 -7.01
CA SER A 68 -12.11 0.19 -8.27
C SER A 68 -13.21 0.10 -9.34
N SER A 69 -13.87 -1.05 -9.45
CA SER A 69 -14.98 -1.25 -10.38
C SER A 69 -16.15 -0.32 -10.09
N TYR A 70 -16.53 -0.17 -8.81
CA TYR A 70 -17.56 0.78 -8.40
C TYR A 70 -17.19 2.21 -8.79
N VAL A 71 -15.98 2.67 -8.45
CA VAL A 71 -15.52 4.04 -8.73
C VAL A 71 -15.54 4.34 -10.24
N HIS A 72 -15.13 3.40 -11.10
CA HIS A 72 -15.04 3.65 -12.54
C HIS A 72 -16.35 3.45 -13.29
N ASN A 73 -17.19 2.49 -12.87
CA ASN A 73 -18.33 2.04 -13.67
C ASN A 73 -19.69 2.47 -13.13
N TYR A 74 -19.78 2.78 -11.83
CA TYR A 74 -21.06 3.13 -11.22
C TYR A 74 -21.46 4.56 -11.57
N LYS A 75 -22.69 4.72 -12.07
CA LYS A 75 -23.29 6.04 -12.36
C LYS A 75 -24.31 6.38 -11.30
N ILE A 76 -24.04 7.45 -10.54
CA ILE A 76 -24.97 7.97 -9.53
C ILE A 76 -26.12 8.67 -10.26
N GLN A 77 -27.36 8.23 -10.00
CA GLN A 77 -28.58 8.78 -10.61
C GLN A 77 -29.55 9.43 -9.58
N SER A 78 -29.21 9.39 -8.29
CA SER A 78 -30.07 9.91 -7.22
C SER A 78 -29.93 11.43 -7.09
N SER A 79 -31.01 12.17 -7.36
CA SER A 79 -31.06 13.62 -7.13
C SER A 79 -30.83 13.97 -5.65
N LEU A 80 -31.46 13.22 -4.74
CA LEU A 80 -31.27 13.38 -3.29
C LEU A 80 -29.81 13.25 -2.88
N ALA A 81 -29.06 12.34 -3.50
CA ALA A 81 -27.63 12.18 -3.22
C ALA A 81 -26.84 13.42 -3.65
N PHE A 82 -27.13 14.00 -4.81
CA PHE A 82 -26.48 15.24 -5.25
C PHE A 82 -26.86 16.45 -4.40
N ASP A 83 -28.14 16.59 -4.04
CA ASP A 83 -28.61 17.69 -3.18
C ASP A 83 -27.96 17.62 -1.79
N THR A 84 -27.91 16.43 -1.21
CA THR A 84 -27.25 16.20 0.08
C THR A 84 -25.74 16.41 -0.01
N ALA A 85 -25.09 15.95 -1.08
CA ALA A 85 -23.66 16.17 -1.31
C ALA A 85 -23.34 17.67 -1.42
N ARG A 86 -24.21 18.47 -2.06
CA ARG A 86 -24.04 19.93 -2.13
C ARG A 86 -24.10 20.57 -0.74
N LEU A 87 -25.04 20.16 0.09
CA LEU A 87 -25.16 20.67 1.46
C LEU A 87 -23.94 20.26 2.31
N CYS A 88 -23.52 19.00 2.22
CA CYS A 88 -22.34 18.49 2.91
C CYS A 88 -21.06 19.23 2.48
N PHE A 89 -20.94 19.56 1.19
CA PHE A 89 -19.81 20.35 0.69
C PHE A 89 -19.78 21.75 1.30
N LEU A 90 -20.93 22.45 1.35
CA LEU A 90 -21.01 23.77 1.97
C LEU A 90 -20.71 23.74 3.47
N ASP A 91 -21.19 22.71 4.18
CA ASP A 91 -20.90 22.50 5.59
C ASP A 91 -19.39 22.25 5.84
N THR A 92 -18.76 21.42 5.00
CA THR A 92 -17.32 21.14 5.08
C THR A 92 -16.48 22.40 4.89
N LEU A 93 -16.84 23.25 3.90
CA LEU A 93 -16.18 24.54 3.69
C LEU A 93 -16.39 25.49 4.87
N GLY A 94 -17.61 25.55 5.41
CA GLY A 94 -17.93 26.36 6.58
C GLY A 94 -17.06 25.98 7.78
N CYS A 95 -17.01 24.68 8.11
CA CYS A 95 -16.17 24.14 9.17
C CYS A 95 -14.68 24.45 8.93
N GLY A 96 -14.19 24.27 7.70
CA GLY A 96 -12.80 24.52 7.35
C GLY A 96 -12.40 26.00 7.49
N LEU A 97 -13.27 26.93 7.07
CA LEU A 97 -13.02 28.37 7.21
C LEU A 97 -13.13 28.83 8.67
N GLU A 98 -14.06 28.28 9.44
CA GLU A 98 -14.19 28.56 10.86
C GLU A 98 -12.96 28.09 11.65
N ALA A 99 -12.40 26.93 11.29
CA ALA A 99 -11.18 26.40 11.89
C ALA A 99 -9.97 27.35 11.77
N LEU A 100 -9.94 28.24 10.76
CA LEU A 100 -8.88 29.22 10.58
C LEU A 100 -8.83 30.27 11.70
N LYS A 101 -9.87 30.40 12.52
CA LYS A 101 -9.88 31.27 13.71
C LYS A 101 -9.05 30.69 14.86
N TYR A 102 -8.70 29.40 14.81
CA TYR A 102 -8.00 28.72 15.88
C TYR A 102 -6.49 28.57 15.58
N PRO A 103 -5.59 29.18 16.38
CA PRO A 103 -4.15 29.13 16.14
C PRO A 103 -3.55 27.72 16.10
N GLN A 104 -4.16 26.77 16.81
CA GLN A 104 -3.72 25.38 16.82
C GLN A 104 -3.94 24.69 15.46
N CYS A 105 -5.02 25.06 14.76
CA CYS A 105 -5.34 24.55 13.43
C CYS A 105 -4.47 25.23 12.37
N THR A 106 -4.35 26.56 12.41
CA THR A 106 -3.60 27.31 11.38
C THR A 106 -2.10 27.04 11.40
N ARG A 107 -1.53 26.65 12.55
CA ARG A 107 -0.11 26.26 12.64
C ARG A 107 0.25 25.04 11.78
N LEU A 108 -0.72 24.20 11.43
CA LEU A 108 -0.52 23.01 10.59
C LEU A 108 -0.67 23.32 9.09
N ILE A 109 -1.12 24.53 8.76
CA ILE A 109 -1.46 24.94 7.40
C ILE A 109 -0.33 25.83 6.88
N GLY A 110 0.27 25.44 5.76
CA GLY A 110 1.36 26.16 5.12
C GLY A 110 2.44 25.24 4.58
N PRO A 111 3.43 25.79 3.88
CA PRO A 111 4.53 25.02 3.35
C PRO A 111 5.37 24.43 4.49
N ILE A 112 5.79 23.18 4.35
CA ILE A 112 6.71 22.52 5.29
C ILE A 112 8.06 23.25 5.33
N VAL A 113 8.46 23.83 4.20
CA VAL A 113 9.70 24.59 4.06
C VAL A 113 9.39 26.09 4.13
N PRO A 114 9.97 26.83 5.11
CA PRO A 114 9.79 28.28 5.20
C PRO A 114 10.25 28.99 3.91
N GLY A 115 9.38 29.80 3.31
CA GLY A 115 9.68 30.57 2.10
C GLY A 115 9.39 29.86 0.76
N ALA A 116 8.91 28.61 0.77
CA ALA A 116 8.36 27.99 -0.43
C ALA A 116 6.96 28.56 -0.72
N THR A 117 6.81 29.25 -1.85
CA THR A 117 5.52 29.71 -2.40
C THR A 117 4.85 28.62 -3.22
#